data_AF-A0A6I4MU67-F1
#
_entry.id   AF-A0A6I4MU67-F1
#
_cell.length_a   1.000
_cell.length_b   1.000
_cell.length_c   1.000
_cell.angle_alpha   90.00
_cell.angle_beta   90.00
_cell.angle_gamma   90.00
#
_symmetry.space_group_name_H-M   'P 1'
#
loop_
_entity.id
_entity.type
_entity.pdbx_description
1 polymer ?
#
loop_
_entity_poly.entity_id
_entity_poly.type
_entity_poly.pdbx_seq_one_letter_code
_entity_poly.pdbx_strand_id
1 'polypeptide(L)'
;MDYLRALPRPVDALLVTGDIADHGDEAEYEEAARLLAAPFPVLTCPGHHDARPAYRKALLGQAPGHGPINQVRHVAGTAILMCDSTIPGRDEGLLDAATLAWIDATLAALPHGTPSPTGGWWKAISACRERRKRPERRVPRPCITGTGRQRCSHSADGSDQPIGGH
;
A
#
# COMPACT_ATOMS: atom_id res chain seq x y z
N MET A 1 18.90 -6.42 -11.87
CA MET A 1 19.42 -5.04 -11.77
C MET A 1 20.33 -4.63 -12.94
N ASP A 2 20.99 -5.57 -13.65
CA ASP A 2 21.91 -5.22 -14.74
C ASP A 2 21.28 -4.45 -15.90
N TYR A 3 20.03 -4.77 -16.25
CA TYR A 3 19.28 -4.03 -17.26
C TYR A 3 19.12 -2.55 -16.89
N LEU A 4 18.75 -2.24 -15.64
CA LEU A 4 18.58 -0.85 -15.17
C LEU A 4 19.93 -0.11 -15.15
N ARG A 5 21.02 -0.81 -14.84
CA ARG A 5 22.38 -0.25 -14.88
C ARG A 5 22.87 0.04 -16.29
N ALA A 6 22.36 -0.68 -17.29
CA ALA A 6 22.74 -0.55 -18.69
C ALA A 6 21.88 0.43 -19.49
N LEU A 7 20.92 1.11 -18.84
CA LEU A 7 20.05 2.07 -19.53
C LEU A 7 20.89 3.25 -20.09
N PRO A 8 20.62 3.72 -21.33
CA PRO A 8 21.35 4.84 -21.94
C PRO A 8 21.19 6.16 -21.19
N ARG A 9 20.10 6.30 -20.42
CA ARG A 9 19.85 7.43 -19.53
C ARG A 9 20.00 6.96 -18.08
N PRO A 10 20.66 7.75 -17.21
CA PRO A 10 20.77 7.41 -15.80
C PRO A 10 19.38 7.35 -15.16
N VAL A 11 19.21 6.38 -14.26
CA VAL A 11 17.99 6.22 -13.46
C VAL A 11 18.05 7.17 -12.27
N ASP A 12 17.04 8.03 -12.14
CA ASP A 12 16.97 8.98 -11.01
C ASP A 12 16.61 8.28 -9.68
N ALA A 13 15.72 7.29 -9.72
CA ALA A 13 15.41 6.38 -8.61
C ALA A 13 14.65 5.14 -9.10
N LEU A 14 14.71 4.06 -8.31
CA LEU A 14 13.85 2.89 -8.42
C LEU A 14 12.86 2.89 -7.26
N LEU A 15 11.56 2.78 -7.55
CA LEU A 15 10.52 2.63 -6.53
C LEU A 15 10.04 1.18 -6.50
N VAL A 16 10.08 0.57 -5.32
CA VAL A 16 9.58 -0.78 -5.04
C VAL A 16 8.37 -0.65 -4.12
N THR A 17 7.18 -0.96 -4.64
CA THR A 17 5.90 -0.61 -4.00
C THR A 17 5.25 -1.80 -3.28
N GLY A 18 5.94 -2.36 -2.30
CA GLY A 18 5.41 -3.43 -1.44
C GLY A 18 5.71 -4.84 -1.89
N ASP A 19 5.37 -5.79 -1.02
CA ASP A 19 5.53 -7.23 -1.14
C ASP A 19 6.97 -7.62 -1.50
N ILE A 20 7.90 -7.07 -0.72
CA ILE A 20 9.33 -7.33 -0.91
C ILE A 20 9.70 -8.70 -0.35
N ALA A 21 9.09 -9.07 0.76
CA ALA A 21 9.17 -10.38 1.38
C ALA A 21 7.83 -11.11 1.22
N ASP A 22 7.87 -12.45 1.11
CA ASP A 22 6.66 -13.29 1.02
C ASP A 22 6.14 -13.66 2.42
N HIS A 23 7.07 -13.86 3.36
CA HIS A 23 6.78 -14.23 4.75
C HIS A 23 7.04 -13.09 5.75
N GLY A 24 7.66 -12.00 5.29
CA GLY A 24 8.05 -10.88 6.15
C GLY A 24 9.26 -11.20 7.02
N ASP A 25 10.08 -12.18 6.63
CA ASP A 25 11.23 -12.62 7.40
C ASP A 25 12.46 -11.73 7.18
N GLU A 26 13.28 -11.59 8.23
CA GLU A 26 14.49 -10.75 8.17
C GLU A 26 15.45 -11.20 7.07
N ALA A 27 15.62 -12.51 6.87
CA ALA A 27 16.50 -13.06 5.85
C ALA A 27 16.04 -12.74 4.41
N GLU A 28 14.72 -12.68 4.19
CA GLU A 28 14.15 -12.28 2.89
C GLU A 28 14.48 -10.81 2.59
N TYR A 29 14.40 -9.95 3.61
CA TYR A 29 14.78 -8.55 3.50
C TYR A 29 16.28 -8.33 3.32
N GLU A 30 17.13 -9.12 3.97
CA GLU A 30 18.58 -9.08 3.76
C GLU A 30 18.95 -9.48 2.33
N GLU A 31 18.28 -10.49 1.77
CA GLU A 31 18.43 -10.85 0.37
C GLU A 31 17.91 -9.74 -0.56
N ALA A 32 16.72 -9.21 -0.29
CA ALA A 32 16.18 -8.09 -1.06
C ALA A 32 17.12 -6.89 -1.03
N ALA A 33 17.71 -6.54 0.12
CA ALA A 33 18.71 -5.47 0.24
C ALA A 33 19.93 -5.72 -0.66
N ARG A 34 20.44 -6.95 -0.70
CA ARG A 34 21.56 -7.35 -1.56
C ARG A 34 21.20 -7.25 -3.05
N LEU A 35 20.05 -7.77 -3.44
CA LEU A 35 19.58 -7.76 -4.83
C LEU A 35 19.24 -6.35 -5.34
N LEU A 36 18.68 -5.53 -4.47
CA LEU A 36 18.28 -4.16 -4.77
C LEU A 36 19.44 -3.15 -4.67
N ALA A 37 20.64 -3.58 -4.28
CA ALA A 37 21.81 -2.72 -4.28
C ALA A 37 22.07 -2.14 -5.68
N ALA A 38 22.02 -0.81 -5.77
CA ALA A 38 22.14 -0.07 -7.02
C ALA A 38 22.92 1.24 -6.82
N PRO A 39 23.55 1.78 -7.88
CA PRO A 39 24.25 3.07 -7.82
C PRO A 39 23.30 4.27 -7.80
N PHE A 40 21.99 4.05 -7.84
CA PHE A 40 20.93 5.05 -7.77
C PHE A 40 20.01 4.76 -6.57
N PRO A 41 19.27 5.78 -6.06
CA PRO A 41 18.37 5.59 -4.94
C PRO A 41 17.32 4.49 -5.20
N VAL A 42 17.20 3.55 -4.27
CA VAL A 42 16.09 2.59 -4.23
C VAL A 42 15.18 2.96 -3.07
N LEU A 43 13.93 3.26 -3.41
CA LEU A 43 12.90 3.69 -2.49
C LEU A 43 11.91 2.53 -2.33
N THR A 44 11.66 2.12 -1.09
CA THR A 44 10.86 0.93 -0.80
C THR A 44 9.66 1.28 0.09
N CYS A 45 8.47 0.83 -0.28
CA CYS A 45 7.28 0.83 0.57
C CYS A 45 6.99 -0.60 1.04
N PRO A 46 6.47 -0.80 2.27
CA PRO A 46 5.97 -2.10 2.69
C PRO A 46 4.61 -2.43 2.03
N GLY A 47 4.41 -3.69 1.67
CA GLY A 47 3.16 -4.30 1.21
C GLY A 47 2.52 -5.20 2.27
N HIS A 48 1.43 -5.88 1.94
CA HIS A 48 0.67 -6.63 2.96
C HIS A 48 1.41 -7.87 3.47
N HIS A 49 2.29 -8.47 2.66
CA HIS A 49 3.18 -9.55 3.09
C HIS A 49 4.35 -9.06 3.97
N ASP A 50 4.58 -7.74 4.02
CA ASP A 50 5.74 -7.20 4.69
C ASP A 50 5.55 -7.01 6.20
N ALA A 51 6.53 -7.45 6.99
CA ALA A 51 6.56 -7.24 8.43
C ALA A 51 7.38 -6.00 8.80
N ARG A 52 6.70 -4.97 9.31
CA ARG A 52 7.30 -3.67 9.68
C ARG A 52 8.59 -3.75 10.53
N PRO A 53 8.70 -4.61 11.57
CA PRO A 53 9.92 -4.65 12.39
C PRO A 53 11.13 -5.19 11.63
N ALA A 54 10.96 -6.30 10.91
CA ALA A 54 12.02 -6.94 10.12
C ALA A 54 12.41 -6.06 8.93
N TYR A 55 11.42 -5.47 8.24
CA TYR A 55 11.62 -4.49 7.20
C TYR A 55 12.51 -3.32 7.68
N ARG A 56 12.18 -2.71 8.83
CA ARG A 56 12.98 -1.60 9.38
C ARG A 56 14.42 -2.00 9.64
N LYS A 57 14.62 -3.17 10.22
CA LYS A 57 15.94 -3.65 10.60
C LYS A 57 16.80 -3.98 9.38
N ALA A 58 16.30 -4.84 8.50
CA ALA A 58 17.10 -5.39 7.40
C ALA A 58 17.13 -4.49 6.15
N LEU A 59 16.02 -3.85 5.76
CA LEU A 59 16.01 -2.96 4.59
C LEU A 59 16.41 -1.52 4.90
N LEU A 60 16.01 -0.99 6.06
CA LEU A 60 16.24 0.43 6.39
C LEU A 60 17.43 0.65 7.34
N GLY A 61 17.99 -0.39 7.95
CA GLY A 61 19.04 -0.26 8.97
C GLY A 61 18.59 0.51 10.22
N GLN A 62 17.29 0.51 10.51
CA GLN A 62 16.67 1.23 11.62
C GLN A 62 16.36 0.28 12.77
N ALA A 63 16.17 0.84 13.97
CA ALA A 63 15.64 0.06 15.09
C ALA A 63 14.28 -0.55 14.71
N PRO A 64 14.02 -1.83 15.09
CA PRO A 64 12.75 -2.47 14.80
C PRO A 64 11.61 -1.70 15.47
N GLY A 65 10.46 -1.64 14.80
CA GLY A 65 9.28 -0.95 15.29
C GLY A 65 8.02 -1.39 14.57
N HIS A 66 6.87 -1.18 15.20
CA HIS A 66 5.56 -1.63 14.71
C HIS A 66 4.70 -0.52 14.08
N GLY A 67 5.08 0.75 14.24
CA GLY A 67 4.36 1.88 13.66
C GLY A 67 4.43 1.91 12.13
N PRO A 68 3.59 2.69 11.44
CA PRO A 68 3.65 2.85 9.99
C PRO A 68 5.03 3.31 9.50
N ILE A 69 5.49 2.79 8.36
CA ILE A 69 6.75 3.18 7.71
C ILE A 69 6.44 4.22 6.64
N ASN A 70 6.23 5.46 7.08
CA ASN A 70 6.04 6.60 6.18
C ASN A 70 7.36 7.32 5.93
N GLN A 71 7.67 7.62 4.67
CA GLN A 71 8.91 8.31 4.28
C GLN A 71 8.66 9.34 3.19
N VAL A 72 9.34 10.48 3.27
CA VAL A 72 9.45 11.42 2.16
C VAL A 72 10.87 11.38 1.58
N ARG A 73 10.96 11.40 0.25
CA ARG A 73 12.22 11.36 -0.51
C ARG A 73 12.17 12.38 -1.62
N HIS A 74 13.22 13.18 -1.74
CA HIS A 74 13.35 14.17 -2.81
C HIS A 74 14.30 13.61 -3.85
N VAL A 75 13.81 13.44 -5.07
CA VAL A 75 14.56 12.88 -6.20
C VAL A 75 14.33 13.77 -7.42
N ALA A 76 15.41 14.24 -8.05
CA ALA A 76 15.35 15.06 -9.27
C ALA A 76 14.34 16.24 -9.19
N GLY A 77 14.29 16.94 -8.05
CA GLY A 77 13.38 18.07 -7.83
C GLY A 77 11.92 17.70 -7.53
N THR A 78 11.62 16.41 -7.39
CA THR A 78 10.29 15.87 -7.13
C THR A 78 10.23 15.25 -5.73
N ALA A 79 9.19 15.57 -4.96
CA ALA A 79 8.94 14.96 -3.65
C ALA A 79 8.06 13.71 -3.80
N ILE A 80 8.59 12.57 -3.35
CA ILE A 80 7.95 11.26 -3.35
C ILE A 80 7.60 10.89 -1.90
N LEU A 81 6.30 10.74 -1.64
CA LEU A 81 5.80 10.29 -0.34
C LEU A 81 5.49 8.79 -0.43
N MET A 82 6.25 8.01 0.33
CA MET A 82 6.05 6.59 0.53
C MET A 82 5.20 6.39 1.77
N CYS A 83 3.99 5.86 1.57
CA CYS A 83 2.99 5.72 2.61
C CYS A 83 2.74 4.24 2.89
N ASP A 84 2.83 3.86 4.15
CA ASP A 84 2.55 2.51 4.61
C ASP A 84 1.03 2.33 4.75
N SER A 85 0.46 1.52 3.85
CA SER A 85 -0.94 1.11 3.90
C SER A 85 -1.15 -0.26 4.55
N THR A 86 -0.12 -0.87 5.10
CA THR A 86 -0.19 -2.23 5.62
C THR A 86 -1.05 -2.28 6.87
N ILE A 87 -1.85 -3.34 6.98
CA ILE A 87 -2.56 -3.68 8.20
C ILE A 87 -2.00 -5.01 8.68
N PRO A 88 -1.30 -5.07 9.83
CA PRO A 88 -0.70 -6.31 10.30
C PRO A 88 -1.72 -7.46 10.35
N GLY A 89 -1.41 -8.56 9.63
CA GLY A 89 -2.25 -9.75 9.55
C GLY A 89 -3.47 -9.66 8.62
N ARG A 90 -3.55 -8.65 7.74
CA ARG A 90 -4.61 -8.54 6.74
C ARG A 90 -4.05 -8.18 5.37
N ASP A 91 -4.66 -8.73 4.32
CA ASP A 91 -4.29 -8.47 2.93
C ASP A 91 -4.81 -7.12 2.40
N GLU A 92 -5.66 -6.44 3.19
CA GLU A 92 -6.23 -5.15 2.82
C GLU A 92 -5.28 -3.99 3.12
N GLY A 93 -5.33 -2.97 2.26
CA GLY A 93 -4.62 -1.71 2.48
C GLY A 93 -5.48 -0.67 3.20
N LEU A 94 -4.94 -0.03 4.24
CA LEU A 94 -5.54 1.13 4.90
C LEU A 94 -4.47 2.16 5.28
N LEU A 95 -4.64 3.38 4.79
CA LEU A 95 -3.96 4.54 5.36
C LEU A 95 -4.69 4.96 6.64
N ASP A 96 -4.02 4.76 7.78
CA ASP A 96 -4.56 5.12 9.08
C ASP A 96 -4.62 6.66 9.26
N ALA A 97 -5.30 7.09 10.32
CA ALA A 97 -5.47 8.52 10.58
C ALA A 97 -4.11 9.22 10.82
N ALA A 98 -3.15 8.54 11.43
CA ALA A 98 -1.81 9.07 11.67
C ALA A 98 -1.05 9.29 10.36
N THR A 99 -1.15 8.35 9.42
CA THR A 99 -0.55 8.43 8.09
C THR A 99 -1.19 9.53 7.25
N LEU A 100 -2.52 9.65 7.27
CA LEU A 100 -3.21 10.75 6.58
C LEU A 100 -2.80 12.12 7.14
N ALA A 101 -2.76 12.28 8.46
CA ALA A 101 -2.28 13.51 9.09
C ALA A 101 -0.81 13.81 8.75
N TRP A 102 0.02 12.77 8.69
CA TRP A 102 1.41 12.89 8.25
C TRP A 102 1.53 13.34 6.79
N ILE A 103 0.70 12.79 5.89
CA ILE A 103 0.65 13.21 4.47
C ILE A 103 0.28 14.69 4.39
N ASP A 104 -0.79 15.11 5.06
CA ASP A 104 -1.26 16.50 5.04
C ASP A 104 -0.18 17.47 5.54
N ALA A 105 0.45 17.15 6.67
CA ALA A 105 1.54 17.95 7.23
C ALA A 105 2.77 18.00 6.31
N THR A 106 3.12 16.87 5.70
CA THR A 106 4.27 16.78 4.79
C THR A 106 4.04 17.60 3.53
N LEU A 107 2.86 17.49 2.92
CA LEU A 107 2.50 18.26 1.74
C LEU A 107 2.43 19.76 2.02
N ALA A 108 1.91 20.16 3.18
CA ALA A 108 1.85 21.57 3.59
C ALA A 108 3.25 22.18 3.81
N ALA A 109 4.24 21.36 4.17
CA ALA A 109 5.62 21.80 4.39
C ALA A 109 6.48 21.84 3.09
N LEU A 110 5.98 21.31 1.97
CA LEU A 110 6.74 21.34 0.71
C LEU A 110 6.81 22.78 0.16
N PRO A 111 7.97 23.20 -0.38
CA PRO A 111 8.09 24.50 -1.04
C PRO A 111 7.05 24.66 -2.15
N HIS A 112 6.41 25.82 -2.21
CA HIS A 112 5.44 26.16 -3.26
C HIS A 112 6.06 25.94 -4.64
N GLY A 113 5.38 25.15 -5.48
CA GLY A 113 5.85 24.82 -6.84
C GLY A 113 6.66 23.53 -6.95
N THR A 114 6.90 22.79 -5.87
CA THR A 114 7.46 21.43 -5.95
C THR A 114 6.43 20.51 -6.63
N PRO A 115 6.70 19.94 -7.81
CA PRO A 115 5.83 18.94 -8.38
C PRO A 115 5.86 17.71 -7.48
N SER A 116 4.73 17.35 -6.88
CA SER A 116 4.51 16.02 -6.34
C SER A 116 3.78 15.20 -7.43
N PRO A 117 4.20 13.97 -7.77
CA PRO A 117 3.56 13.14 -8.79
C PRO A 117 2.12 12.71 -8.42
N THR A 118 1.63 13.14 -7.26
CA THR A 118 0.38 12.72 -6.64
C THR A 118 -0.87 13.43 -7.17
N GLY A 119 -0.79 14.25 -8.21
CA GLY A 119 -1.97 14.89 -8.82
C GLY A 119 -3.07 13.90 -9.25
N GLY A 120 -2.70 12.68 -9.65
CA GLY A 120 -3.64 11.56 -9.86
C GLY A 120 -4.00 10.78 -8.58
N TRP A 121 -3.10 10.76 -7.60
CA TRP A 121 -3.26 10.02 -6.33
C TRP A 121 -4.18 10.73 -5.33
N TRP A 122 -4.36 12.06 -5.41
CA TRP A 122 -5.38 12.75 -4.62
C TRP A 122 -6.78 12.17 -4.87
N LYS A 123 -7.07 11.73 -6.11
CA LYS A 123 -8.32 11.03 -6.44
C LYS A 123 -8.41 9.66 -5.76
N ALA A 124 -7.30 8.93 -5.62
CA ALA A 124 -7.26 7.63 -4.94
C ALA A 124 -7.36 7.76 -3.40
N ILE A 125 -6.68 8.76 -2.80
CA ILE A 125 -6.79 9.10 -1.37
C ILE A 125 -8.19 9.61 -1.05
N SER A 126 -8.76 10.48 -1.89
CA SER A 126 -10.16 10.91 -1.78
C SER A 126 -11.12 9.74 -1.94
N ALA A 127 -10.87 8.80 -2.86
CA ALA A 127 -11.67 7.58 -3.00
C ALA A 127 -11.57 6.66 -1.75
N CYS A 128 -10.41 6.58 -1.09
CA CYS A 128 -10.25 5.92 0.20
C CYS A 128 -11.05 6.62 1.31
N ARG A 129 -11.02 7.97 1.36
CA ARG A 129 -11.81 8.78 2.28
C ARG A 129 -13.32 8.62 2.06
N GLU A 130 -13.77 8.54 0.81
CA GLU A 130 -15.19 8.32 0.47
C GLU A 130 -15.64 6.87 0.73
N ARG A 131 -14.75 5.87 0.62
CA ARG A 131 -15.02 4.49 1.05
C ARG A 131 -15.26 4.39 2.56
N ARG A 132 -14.55 5.17 3.39
CA ARG A 132 -14.84 5.30 4.85
C ARG A 132 -16.24 5.81 5.17
N LYS A 133 -16.86 6.62 4.29
CA LYS A 133 -18.22 7.14 4.51
C LYS A 133 -19.32 6.16 4.08
N ARG A 134 -18.98 5.08 3.37
CA ARG A 134 -19.96 4.08 2.96
C ARG A 134 -20.02 2.97 4.00
N PRO A 135 -21.19 2.72 4.63
CA PRO A 135 -21.35 1.50 5.42
C PRO A 135 -21.07 0.30 4.50
N GLU A 136 -20.36 -0.71 5.03
CA GLU A 136 -20.01 -1.94 4.32
C GLU A 136 -21.22 -2.51 3.59
N ARG A 137 -21.24 -2.38 2.26
CA ARG A 137 -22.17 -3.16 1.45
C ARG A 137 -21.64 -4.58 1.42
N ARG A 138 -22.24 -5.45 2.25
CA ARG A 138 -22.10 -6.90 2.12
C ARG A 138 -22.31 -7.28 0.66
N VAL A 139 -21.28 -7.85 0.04
CA VAL A 139 -21.37 -8.42 -1.30
C VAL A 139 -22.19 -9.71 -1.19
N PRO A 140 -23.36 -9.83 -1.84
CA PRO A 140 -24.15 -11.05 -1.76
C PRO A 140 -23.40 -12.21 -2.45
N ARG A 141 -23.27 -13.34 -1.74
CA ARG A 141 -22.71 -14.58 -2.29
C ARG A 141 -23.74 -15.22 -3.23
N PRO A 142 -23.32 -15.86 -4.34
CA PRO A 142 -24.23 -16.63 -5.15
C PRO A 142 -24.59 -17.94 -4.44
N CYS A 143 -25.89 -18.19 -4.25
CA CYS A 143 -26.41 -19.45 -3.72
C CYS A 143 -27.09 -20.21 -4.88
N ILE A 144 -26.95 -21.54 -4.91
CA ILE A 144 -27.60 -22.39 -5.90
C ILE A 144 -28.89 -22.92 -5.28
N THR A 145 -30.04 -22.50 -5.80
CA THR A 145 -31.33 -23.13 -5.50
C THR A 145 -31.75 -24.02 -6.66
N GLY A 146 -32.70 -24.94 -6.43
CA GLY A 146 -33.12 -25.98 -7.37
C GLY A 146 -33.67 -25.50 -8.73
N THR A 147 -33.78 -24.19 -8.95
CA THR A 147 -34.25 -23.56 -10.20
C THR A 147 -33.22 -22.65 -10.89
N GLY A 148 -31.99 -22.53 -10.37
CA GLY A 148 -30.90 -21.75 -10.99
C GLY A 148 -30.11 -20.88 -10.01
N ARG A 149 -29.13 -20.11 -10.53
CA ARG A 149 -28.26 -19.23 -9.73
C ARG A 149 -28.98 -17.91 -9.42
N GLN A 150 -29.27 -17.65 -8.15
CA GLN A 150 -29.88 -16.38 -7.71
C GLN A 150 -29.01 -15.70 -6.64
N ARG A 151 -29.20 -14.37 -6.50
CA ARG A 151 -28.58 -13.60 -5.41
C ARG A 151 -29.47 -13.74 -4.17
N CYS A 152 -28.85 -13.94 -3.01
CA CYS A 152 -29.55 -14.01 -1.71
C CYS A 152 -28.98 -12.95 -0.75
N SER A 153 -29.82 -12.46 0.16
CA SER A 153 -29.38 -11.67 1.31
C SER A 153 -29.31 -12.57 2.55
N HIS A 154 -28.17 -12.52 3.24
CA HIS A 154 -27.96 -13.25 4.50
C HIS A 154 -28.38 -12.40 5.71
N SER A 155 -29.34 -12.92 6.46
CA SER A 155 -29.70 -12.46 7.80
C SER A 155 -28.64 -12.88 8.82
N ALA A 156 -28.53 -12.19 9.96
CA ALA A 156 -27.55 -12.51 11.01
C ALA A 156 -27.81 -13.85 11.71
N ASP A 157 -28.96 -14.48 11.46
CA ASP A 157 -29.38 -15.78 11.98
C ASP A 157 -29.01 -16.98 11.08
N GLY A 158 -28.31 -16.74 9.96
CA GLY A 158 -27.88 -17.78 9.03
C GLY A 158 -28.96 -18.26 8.05
N SER A 159 -30.13 -17.59 8.00
CA SER A 159 -31.13 -17.87 6.98
C SER A 159 -30.85 -17.10 5.68
N ASP A 160 -30.86 -17.83 4.56
CA ASP A 160 -30.70 -17.29 3.21
C ASP A 160 -32.08 -16.97 2.62
N GLN A 161 -32.33 -15.69 2.30
CA GLN A 161 -33.59 -15.28 1.67
C GLN A 161 -33.34 -14.77 0.24
N PRO A 162 -34.10 -15.25 -0.76
CA PRO A 162 -33.98 -14.78 -2.13
C PRO A 162 -34.43 -13.31 -2.23
N ILE A 163 -33.62 -12.47 -2.89
CA ILE A 163 -34.03 -11.11 -3.21
C ILE A 163 -34.95 -11.13 -4.43
N GLY A 164 -36.25 -10.96 -4.21
CA GLY A 164 -37.27 -10.89 -5.25
C GLY A 164 -37.07 -9.70 -6.19
N GLY A 165 -37.15 -9.94 -7.50
CA GLY A 165 -37.13 -8.91 -8.54
C GLY A 165 -38.54 -8.33 -8.74
N HIS A 166 -38.62 -7.01 -8.89
CA HIS A 166 -39.78 -6.33 -9.48
C HIS A 166 -39.82 -6.56 -11.00
#